data_AF-A0A5C7TFE7-F1
#
_entry.id   AF-A0A5C7TFE7-F1
#
_cell.length_a   1.000
_cell.length_b   1.000
_cell.length_c   1.000
_cell.angle_alpha   90.00
_cell.angle_beta   90.00
_cell.angle_gamma   90.00
#
_symmetry.space_group_name_H-M   'P 1'
#
loop_
_entity.id
_entity.type
_entity.pdbx_description
1 polymer ?
#
loop_
_entity_poly.entity_id
_entity_poly.type
_entity_poly.pdbx_seq_one_letter_code
_entity_poly.pdbx_strand_id
1 'polypeptide(L)'
;MNKIVNDFLSEFSVHSKENGEVYAVNREGALYEFIRDEIHDGHLPDDFRFKTVYRALEDISLQDETALNVPQIEPDIYYSDLNRWASRSISHDYLNQAIESQQYYGIANSYFDLVTRAQQIELDEITIKVYQFVLDELQKSQAQQAVEDDSENEWEA
;
A
#
# COMPACT_ATOMS: atom_id res chain seq x y z
N MET A 1 -17.61 -1.92 -8.69
CA MET A 1 -16.27 -1.55 -9.17
C MET A 1 -15.91 -0.30 -8.39
N ASN A 2 -14.93 -0.42 -7.51
CA ASN A 2 -14.78 0.50 -6.38
C ASN A 2 -14.39 1.91 -6.84
N LYS A 3 -15.38 2.81 -6.94
CA LYS A 3 -15.21 4.13 -7.56
C LYS A 3 -14.12 4.94 -6.86
N ILE A 4 -14.13 5.00 -5.52
CA ILE A 4 -13.14 5.78 -4.76
C ILE A 4 -11.71 5.23 -4.95
N VAL A 5 -11.57 3.91 -5.06
CA VAL A 5 -10.26 3.28 -5.31
C VAL A 5 -9.78 3.57 -6.72
N ASN A 6 -10.68 3.61 -7.71
CA ASN A 6 -10.34 4.00 -9.07
C ASN A 6 -9.96 5.49 -9.16
N ASP A 7 -10.63 6.34 -8.39
CA ASP A 7 -10.27 7.76 -8.29
C ASP A 7 -8.85 7.89 -7.71
N PHE A 8 -8.51 7.17 -6.65
CA PHE A 8 -7.14 7.12 -6.10
C PHE A 8 -6.10 6.56 -7.09
N LEU A 9 -6.44 5.50 -7.84
CA LEU A 9 -5.56 4.97 -8.89
C LEU A 9 -5.30 6.01 -9.98
N SER A 10 -6.28 6.86 -10.29
CA SER A 10 -6.13 7.92 -11.30
C SER A 10 -5.21 9.07 -10.87
N GLU A 11 -4.97 9.22 -9.56
CA GLU A 11 -4.02 10.21 -9.03
C GLU A 11 -2.55 9.78 -9.22
N PHE A 12 -2.30 8.50 -9.51
CA PHE A 12 -0.96 8.01 -9.79
C PHE A 12 -0.52 8.31 -11.23
N SER A 13 0.69 8.85 -11.36
CA SER A 13 1.44 8.86 -12.61
C SER A 13 2.34 7.62 -12.67
N VAL A 14 2.02 6.69 -13.56
CA VAL A 14 2.81 5.48 -13.80
C VAL A 14 3.77 5.70 -14.95
N HIS A 15 5.05 5.40 -14.73
CA HIS A 15 6.12 5.61 -15.68
C HIS A 15 6.95 4.34 -15.86
N SER A 16 7.63 4.23 -17.00
CA SER A 16 8.59 3.16 -17.28
C SER A 16 9.97 3.75 -17.55
N LYS A 17 11.00 3.21 -16.90
CA LYS A 17 12.40 3.53 -17.17
C LYS A 17 12.86 2.80 -18.44
N GLU A 18 13.96 3.25 -19.04
CA GLU A 18 14.55 2.62 -20.24
C GLU A 18 14.94 1.16 -20.03
N ASN A 19 15.18 0.75 -18.78
CA ASN A 19 15.48 -0.63 -18.41
C ASN A 19 14.24 -1.51 -18.16
N GLY A 20 13.02 -1.00 -18.42
CA GLY A 20 11.77 -1.72 -18.24
C GLY A 20 11.18 -1.66 -16.83
N GLU A 21 11.84 -1.02 -15.87
CA GLU A 21 11.28 -0.83 -14.52
C GLU A 21 10.08 0.12 -14.55
N VAL A 22 8.99 -0.29 -13.93
CA VAL A 22 7.81 0.53 -13.71
C VAL A 22 7.86 1.16 -12.33
N TYR A 23 7.61 2.45 -12.25
CA TYR A 23 7.45 3.18 -10.99
C TYR A 23 6.17 4.03 -11.03
N ALA A 24 5.57 4.22 -9.86
CA ALA A 24 4.35 4.99 -9.68
C ALA A 24 4.66 6.19 -8.79
N VAL A 25 4.05 7.34 -9.08
CA VAL A 25 4.23 8.56 -8.28
C VAL A 25 2.87 9.20 -8.04
N ASN A 26 2.61 9.60 -6.80
CA ASN A 26 1.50 10.46 -6.43
C ASN A 26 2.10 11.75 -5.81
N ARG A 27 1.51 12.92 -6.10
CA ARG A 27 2.13 14.24 -5.78
C ARG A 27 1.23 15.20 -5.01
N GLU A 28 -0.06 14.93 -4.93
CA GLU A 28 -1.04 15.81 -4.30
C GLU A 28 -2.28 15.02 -3.86
N GLY A 29 -3.14 15.64 -3.04
CA GLY A 29 -4.38 15.04 -2.56
C GLY A 29 -4.22 14.27 -1.25
N ALA A 30 -5.35 13.73 -0.77
CA ALA A 30 -5.40 12.99 0.50
C ALA A 30 -4.53 11.72 0.45
N LEU A 31 -4.45 11.07 -0.71
CA LEU A 31 -3.61 9.89 -0.91
C LEU A 31 -2.12 10.24 -0.81
N TYR A 32 -1.69 11.40 -1.32
CA TYR A 32 -0.31 11.87 -1.15
C TYR A 32 0.05 12.04 0.32
N GLU A 33 -0.82 12.71 1.08
CA GLU A 33 -0.60 12.98 2.51
C GLU A 33 -0.50 11.68 3.28
N PHE A 34 -1.41 10.74 3.03
CA PHE A 34 -1.35 9.38 3.57
C PHE A 34 -0.04 8.66 3.21
N ILE A 35 0.37 8.67 1.94
CA ILE A 35 1.62 8.00 1.53
C ILE A 35 2.84 8.66 2.18
N ARG A 36 2.84 10.00 2.32
CA ARG A 36 3.95 10.73 2.94
C ARG A 36 4.04 10.45 4.44
N ASP A 37 2.91 10.54 5.14
CA ASP A 37 2.88 10.55 6.61
C ASP A 37 2.81 9.14 7.18
N GLU A 38 1.98 8.26 6.61
CA GLU A 38 1.71 6.93 7.16
C GLU A 38 2.54 5.83 6.50
N ILE A 39 2.79 5.94 5.18
CA ILE A 39 3.56 4.93 4.46
C ILE A 39 5.05 5.22 4.54
N HIS A 40 5.49 6.46 4.35
CA HIS A 40 6.92 6.81 4.42
C HIS A 40 7.40 7.19 5.82
N ASP A 41 6.52 7.66 6.72
CA ASP A 41 6.80 7.91 8.15
C ASP A 41 8.17 8.57 8.41
N GLY A 42 8.39 9.73 7.79
CA GLY A 42 9.63 10.51 7.94
C GLY A 42 10.85 9.98 7.17
N HIS A 43 10.73 8.85 6.47
CA HIS A 43 11.74 8.39 5.51
C HIS A 43 11.59 9.08 4.15
N LEU A 44 12.67 9.07 3.35
CA LEU A 44 12.64 9.62 2.00
C LEU A 44 11.68 8.80 1.12
N PRO A 45 10.93 9.47 0.21
CA PRO A 45 10.07 8.77 -0.74
C PRO A 45 10.85 7.76 -1.59
N ASP A 46 10.31 6.55 -1.75
CA ASP A 46 10.97 5.50 -2.52
C ASP A 46 10.02 4.72 -3.46
N ASP A 47 10.57 4.26 -4.58
CA ASP A 47 9.83 3.58 -5.65
C ASP A 47 9.11 2.31 -5.16
N PHE A 48 9.68 1.58 -4.19
CA PHE A 48 9.11 0.31 -3.71
C PHE A 48 7.79 0.57 -2.98
N ARG A 49 7.78 1.51 -2.04
CA ARG A 49 6.57 1.85 -1.27
C ARG A 49 5.46 2.40 -2.14
N PHE A 50 5.75 3.33 -3.05
CA PHE A 50 4.75 3.81 -4.00
C PHE A 50 4.19 2.70 -4.88
N LYS A 51 5.06 1.82 -5.40
CA LYS A 51 4.62 0.68 -6.22
C LYS A 51 3.77 -0.29 -5.41
N THR A 52 4.10 -0.55 -4.15
CA THR A 52 3.30 -1.42 -3.28
C THR A 52 1.93 -0.82 -2.97
N VAL A 53 1.86 0.49 -2.69
CA VAL A 53 0.56 1.18 -2.51
C VAL A 53 -0.28 1.08 -3.77
N TYR A 54 0.30 1.35 -4.94
CA TYR A 54 -0.39 1.26 -6.22
C TYR A 54 -0.93 -0.17 -6.47
N ARG A 55 -0.10 -1.20 -6.28
CA ARG A 55 -0.52 -2.61 -6.42
C ARG A 55 -1.62 -3.00 -5.42
N ALA A 56 -1.54 -2.51 -4.19
CA ALA A 56 -2.56 -2.75 -3.18
C ALA A 56 -3.90 -2.13 -3.60
N LEU A 57 -3.89 -0.91 -4.14
CA LEU A 57 -5.09 -0.27 -4.69
C LEU A 57 -5.63 -1.01 -5.91
N GLU A 58 -4.77 -1.49 -6.82
CA GLU A 58 -5.19 -2.34 -7.95
C GLU A 58 -5.90 -3.60 -7.44
N ASP A 59 -5.32 -4.31 -6.48
CA ASP A 59 -5.91 -5.51 -5.89
C ASP A 59 -7.25 -5.22 -5.21
N ILE A 60 -7.38 -4.10 -4.48
CA ILE A 60 -8.66 -3.68 -3.88
C ILE A 60 -9.68 -3.32 -4.96
N SER A 61 -9.27 -2.68 -6.04
CA SER A 61 -10.18 -2.23 -7.12
C SER A 61 -10.93 -3.39 -7.79
N LEU A 62 -10.33 -4.58 -7.78
CA LEU A 62 -10.85 -5.82 -8.36
C LEU A 62 -11.81 -6.57 -7.42
N GLN A 63 -11.90 -6.17 -6.15
CA GLN A 63 -12.75 -6.80 -5.15
C GLN A 63 -14.18 -6.23 -5.13
N ASP A 64 -15.08 -6.94 -4.46
CA ASP A 64 -16.43 -6.47 -4.16
C ASP A 64 -16.39 -5.40 -3.06
N GLU A 65 -16.99 -4.24 -3.31
CA GLU A 65 -17.06 -3.11 -2.38
C GLU A 65 -17.71 -3.46 -1.03
N THR A 66 -18.57 -4.47 -1.00
CA THR A 66 -19.27 -4.92 0.22
C THR A 66 -18.48 -5.93 1.05
N ALA A 67 -17.37 -6.46 0.51
CA ALA A 67 -16.59 -7.54 1.11
C ALA A 67 -15.09 -7.41 0.80
N LEU A 68 -14.54 -6.22 1.09
CA LEU A 68 -13.11 -5.96 0.91
C LEU A 68 -12.25 -6.79 1.88
N ASN A 69 -11.09 -7.21 1.39
CA ASN A 69 -10.05 -7.93 2.12
C ASN A 69 -8.71 -7.23 1.94
N VAL A 70 -7.80 -7.43 2.90
CA VAL A 70 -6.43 -6.92 2.83
C VAL A 70 -5.71 -7.54 1.63
N PRO A 71 -5.12 -6.73 0.73
CA PRO A 71 -4.34 -7.23 -0.40
C PRO A 71 -3.19 -8.13 0.04
N GLN A 72 -2.93 -9.18 -0.76
CA GLN A 72 -1.88 -10.15 -0.50
C GLN A 72 -0.82 -10.00 -1.59
N ILE A 73 0.21 -9.21 -1.28
CA ILE A 73 1.33 -8.96 -2.19
C ILE A 73 2.50 -9.86 -1.79
N GLU A 74 2.99 -10.63 -2.76
CA GLU A 74 4.15 -11.50 -2.55
C GLU A 74 5.47 -10.73 -2.69
N PRO A 75 6.54 -11.19 -1.99
CA PRO A 75 7.87 -10.63 -2.11
C PRO A 75 8.50 -10.95 -3.47
N ASP A 76 9.58 -10.27 -3.80
CA ASP A 76 10.33 -10.53 -5.02
C ASP A 76 11.01 -11.90 -4.97
N ILE A 77 10.96 -12.62 -6.09
CA ILE A 77 11.59 -13.95 -6.23
C ILE A 77 13.03 -13.88 -6.77
N TYR A 78 13.42 -12.73 -7.34
CA TYR A 78 14.74 -12.55 -7.94
C TYR A 78 15.73 -11.98 -6.93
N TYR A 79 16.89 -12.63 -6.79
CA TYR A 79 17.94 -12.20 -5.87
C TYR A 79 18.48 -10.79 -6.15
N SER A 80 18.47 -10.33 -7.41
CA SER A 80 18.84 -8.96 -7.74
C SER A 80 17.90 -7.94 -7.11
N ASP A 81 16.60 -8.21 -7.14
CA ASP A 81 15.57 -7.31 -6.63
C ASP A 81 15.56 -7.33 -5.10
N LEU A 82 15.70 -8.51 -4.49
CA LEU A 82 15.85 -8.65 -3.04
C LEU A 82 17.09 -7.92 -2.50
N ASN A 83 18.24 -8.02 -3.19
CA ASN A 83 19.44 -7.29 -2.79
C ASN A 83 19.26 -5.78 -2.92
N ARG A 84 18.62 -5.32 -4.00
CA ARG A 84 18.29 -3.91 -4.19
C ARG A 84 17.36 -3.41 -3.09
N TRP A 85 16.31 -4.17 -2.78
CA TRP A 85 15.41 -3.87 -1.68
C TRP A 85 16.19 -3.78 -0.36
N ALA A 86 17.01 -4.78 -0.03
CA ALA A 86 17.78 -4.82 1.21
C ALA A 86 18.79 -3.68 1.37
N SER A 87 19.17 -3.02 0.27
CA SER A 87 20.06 -1.85 0.28
C SER A 87 19.34 -0.52 0.60
N ARG A 88 18.01 -0.51 0.67
CA ARG A 88 17.23 0.67 1.07
C ARG A 88 17.48 0.97 2.54
N SER A 89 17.56 2.25 2.89
CA SER A 89 17.84 2.69 4.27
C SER A 89 16.86 2.11 5.29
N ILE A 90 15.60 1.97 4.89
CA ILE A 90 14.53 1.50 5.77
C ILE A 90 14.45 -0.01 5.91
N SER A 91 15.01 -0.76 4.96
CA SER A 91 14.97 -2.22 4.99
C SER A 91 15.71 -2.80 6.20
N HIS A 92 16.62 -2.04 6.82
CA HIS A 92 17.26 -2.42 8.07
C HIS A 92 16.27 -2.66 9.21
N ASP A 93 15.22 -1.85 9.35
CA ASP A 93 14.25 -2.00 10.42
C ASP A 93 13.43 -3.28 10.22
N TYR A 94 13.01 -3.56 8.98
CA TYR A 94 12.32 -4.79 8.62
C TYR A 94 13.20 -6.03 8.74
N LEU A 95 14.49 -5.92 8.45
CA LEU A 95 15.45 -7.00 8.66
C LEU A 95 15.60 -7.32 10.15
N ASN A 96 15.64 -6.31 11.02
CA ASN A 96 15.65 -6.51 12.47
C ASN A 96 14.36 -7.20 12.94
N GLN A 97 13.19 -6.75 12.47
CA GLN A 97 11.92 -7.39 12.77
C GLN A 97 11.88 -8.86 12.30
N ALA A 98 12.42 -9.16 11.12
CA ALA A 98 12.50 -10.53 10.60
C ALA A 98 13.45 -11.43 11.42
N ILE A 99 14.51 -10.86 12.01
CA ILE A 99 15.39 -11.57 12.95
C ILE A 99 14.64 -11.86 14.26
N GLU A 100 13.94 -10.86 14.80
CA GLU A 100 13.15 -10.99 16.03
C GLU A 100 11.99 -11.98 15.90
N SER A 101 11.38 -12.08 14.70
CA SER A 101 10.26 -12.97 14.44
C SER A 101 10.66 -14.45 14.33
N GLN A 102 11.95 -14.78 14.23
CA GLN A 102 12.43 -16.17 14.12
C GLN A 102 12.05 -17.04 15.31
N GLN A 103 11.81 -16.44 16.48
CA GLN A 103 11.30 -17.16 17.66
C GLN A 103 9.89 -17.73 17.46
N TYR A 104 9.10 -17.15 16.55
CA TYR A 104 7.72 -17.56 16.26
C TYR A 104 7.59 -18.34 14.95
N TYR A 105 8.39 -17.98 13.94
CA TYR A 105 8.27 -18.53 12.58
C TYR A 105 9.42 -19.46 12.17
N GLY A 106 10.34 -19.74 13.10
CA GLY A 106 11.52 -20.56 12.86
C GLY A 106 12.69 -19.78 12.26
N ILE A 107 13.89 -20.34 12.38
CA ILE A 107 15.14 -19.72 11.94
C ILE A 107 15.16 -19.63 10.39
N ALA A 108 15.63 -18.50 9.86
CA ALA A 108 15.85 -18.35 8.42
C ALA A 108 17.05 -19.21 7.99
N ASN A 109 16.93 -20.00 6.92
CA ASN A 109 17.99 -20.93 6.52
C ASN A 109 19.05 -20.28 5.61
N SER A 110 18.77 -19.08 5.11
CA SER A 110 19.66 -18.34 4.24
C SER A 110 19.49 -16.83 4.41
N TYR A 111 20.45 -16.06 3.90
CA TYR A 111 20.31 -14.60 3.81
C TYR A 111 19.06 -14.21 3.00
N PHE A 112 18.80 -14.86 1.86
CA PHE A 112 17.65 -14.54 1.04
C PHE A 112 16.33 -14.92 1.73
N ASP A 113 16.27 -16.01 2.49
CA ASP A 113 15.09 -16.35 3.30
C ASP A 113 14.78 -15.22 4.29
N LEU A 114 15.82 -14.66 4.92
CA LEU A 114 15.67 -13.54 5.86
C LEU A 114 15.18 -12.28 5.16
N VAL A 115 15.79 -11.93 4.02
CA VAL A 115 15.40 -10.75 3.23
C VAL A 115 13.98 -10.88 2.70
N THR A 116 13.59 -12.04 2.17
CA THR A 116 12.22 -12.31 1.70
C THR A 116 11.20 -12.15 2.83
N ARG A 117 11.50 -12.65 4.04
CA ARG A 117 10.63 -12.45 5.21
C ARG A 117 10.55 -10.99 5.62
N ALA A 118 11.67 -10.27 5.63
CA ALA A 118 11.70 -8.85 5.95
C ALA A 118 10.88 -8.04 4.94
N GLN A 119 11.01 -8.33 3.65
CA GLN A 119 10.20 -7.70 2.61
C GLN A 119 8.73 -8.04 2.77
N GLN A 120 8.37 -9.28 3.15
CA GLN A 120 6.97 -9.63 3.44
C GLN A 120 6.40 -8.78 4.58
N ILE A 121 7.16 -8.57 5.66
CA ILE A 121 6.71 -7.73 6.78
C ILE A 121 6.42 -6.30 6.31
N GLU A 122 7.29 -5.70 5.48
CA GLU A 122 7.03 -4.36 4.91
C GLU A 122 5.79 -4.37 4.00
N LEU A 123 5.64 -5.39 3.15
CA LEU A 123 4.48 -5.53 2.28
C LEU A 123 3.19 -5.61 3.07
N ASP A 124 3.14 -6.46 4.10
CA ASP A 124 1.97 -6.64 4.97
C ASP A 124 1.61 -5.34 5.70
N GLU A 125 2.61 -4.62 6.21
CA GLU A 125 2.37 -3.33 6.86
C GLU A 125 1.71 -2.33 5.90
N ILE A 126 2.27 -2.20 4.69
CA ILE A 126 1.76 -1.26 3.68
C ILE A 126 0.35 -1.67 3.23
N THR A 127 0.11 -2.95 2.94
CA THR A 127 -1.21 -3.41 2.46
C THR A 127 -2.29 -3.25 3.53
N ILE A 128 -1.97 -3.48 4.80
CA ILE A 128 -2.88 -3.23 5.92
C ILE A 128 -3.21 -1.74 6.02
N LYS A 129 -2.21 -0.86 5.99
CA LYS A 129 -2.41 0.59 6.07
C LYS A 129 -3.24 1.11 4.90
N VAL A 130 -2.95 0.67 3.66
CA VAL A 130 -3.72 1.06 2.47
C VAL A 130 -5.16 0.58 2.57
N TYR A 131 -5.37 -0.67 3.02
CA TYR A 131 -6.70 -1.21 3.23
C TYR A 131 -7.51 -0.39 4.24
N GLN A 132 -6.90 -0.03 5.38
CA GLN A 132 -7.54 0.81 6.40
C GLN A 132 -7.88 2.20 5.86
N PHE A 133 -6.95 2.83 5.15
CA PHE A 133 -7.18 4.12 4.50
C PHE A 133 -8.39 4.07 3.55
N VAL A 134 -8.47 3.05 2.69
CA VAL A 134 -9.61 2.90 1.76
C VAL A 134 -10.93 2.71 2.52
N LEU A 135 -10.94 1.92 3.59
CA LEU A 135 -12.15 1.75 4.40
C LEU A 135 -12.62 3.06 5.03
N ASP A 136 -11.69 3.85 5.57
CA ASP A 136 -12.01 5.13 6.20
C ASP A 136 -12.58 6.12 5.17
N GLU A 137 -12.01 6.17 3.98
CA GLU A 137 -12.48 7.05 2.89
C GLU A 137 -13.84 6.60 2.33
N LEU A 138 -14.09 5.28 2.23
CA LEU A 138 -15.41 4.76 1.88
C LEU A 138 -16.48 5.17 2.91
N GLN A 139 -16.17 5.06 4.20
CA GLN A 139 -17.09 5.45 5.27
C GLN A 139 -17.38 6.96 5.24
N LYS A 140 -16.36 7.79 5.03
CA LYS A 140 -16.54 9.25 4.88
C LYS A 140 -17.43 9.60 3.69
N SER A 141 -17.21 8.95 2.54
CA SER A 141 -18.03 9.19 1.33
C SER A 141 -19.49 8.78 1.53
N GLN A 142 -19.75 7.65 2.19
CA GLN A 142 -21.12 7.20 2.48
C GLN A 142 -21.84 8.13 3.47
N ALA A 143 -21.12 8.63 4.48
CA ALA A 143 -21.66 9.58 5.44
C ALA A 143 -22.02 10.93 4.79
N GLN A 144 -21.21 11.40 3.84
CA GLN A 144 -21.50 12.64 3.11
C GLN A 144 -22.74 12.51 2.22
N GLN A 145 -22.89 11.40 1.50
CA GLN A 145 -24.07 11.14 0.66
C GLN A 145 -25.36 11.09 1.48
N ALA A 146 -25.35 10.44 2.65
CA ALA A 146 -26.52 10.38 3.52
C ALA A 146 -26.96 11.77 4.03
N VAL A 147 -26.00 12.66 4.30
CA VAL A 147 -26.30 14.04 4.75
C VAL A 147 -26.86 14.90 3.60
N GLU A 148 -26.33 14.73 2.38
CA GLU A 148 -26.84 15.43 1.19
C GLU A 148 -28.27 14.99 0.86
N ASP A 149 -28.55 13.68 0.84
CA ASP A 149 -29.89 13.11 0.59
C ASP A 149 -30.93 13.58 1.63
N ASP A 150 -30.58 13.63 2.92
CA ASP A 150 -31.48 14.14 3.96
C ASP A 150 -31.75 15.64 3.78
N SER A 151 -30.74 16.41 3.35
CA SER A 151 -30.89 17.85 3.14
C SER A 151 -31.76 18.19 1.92
N GLU A 152 -31.70 17.42 0.83
CA GLU A 152 -32.54 17.63 -0.36
C GLU A 152 -34.02 17.30 -0.08
N ASN A 153 -34.27 16.27 0.72
CA ASN A 153 -35.63 15.88 1.12
C ASN A 153 -36.33 16.92 2.03
N GLU A 154 -35.58 17.74 2.77
CA GLU A 154 -36.14 18.80 3.61
C GLU A 154 -36.64 20.04 2.81
N TRP A 155 -36.17 20.25 1.57
CA TRP A 155 -36.62 21.37 0.73
C TRP A 155 -37.78 21.02 -0.21
N GLU A 156 -38.12 19.73 -0.34
CA GLU A 156 -39.24 19.24 -1.17
C GLU A 156 -40.54 18.97 -0.38
N ALA A 157 -40.53 19.12 0.95
CA ALA A 157 -41.67 18.93 1.85
C ALA A 157 -42.35 20.25 2.28
#